data_AF-A0A945V513-F1
#
_entry.id   AF-A0A945V513-F1
#
_cell.length_a   1.000
_cell.length_b   1.000
_cell.length_c   1.000
_cell.angle_alpha   90.00
_cell.angle_beta   90.00
_cell.angle_gamma   90.00
#
_symmetry.space_group_name_H-M   'P 1'
#
loop_
_entity.id
_entity.type
_entity.pdbx_description
1 polymer ?
#
loop_
_entity_poly.entity_id
_entity_poly.type
_entity_poly.pdbx_seq_one_letter_code
_entity_poly.pdbx_strand_id
1 'polypeptide(L)'
;MIFYIETKVFASLQIIYKQAFRSSILVLFYITAFFLTPANAQDNSMTINQIGEKFTFIGFQIGSQNTLTGQMTDSRLNPGESGAVLYSAQAGSGNTINFSMSSTGSALSTEALFALEQKGNNNIKTIEFSGENVEISTLQSGDGTSISITGNAENLLLKSSQSGSEHAATMQLDTGSYDIDFEQSGLGKKVAEIDLENTGGGTVTVDWSQTGAVADTNTLIFSCGSALGCDLSYQD
;
A
#
# COMPACT_ATOMS: atom_id res chain seq x y z
N MET A 1 -20.60 17.28 -16.64
CA MET A 1 -19.23 16.90 -16.21
C MET A 1 -19.29 16.31 -14.81
N ILE A 2 -19.99 15.17 -14.67
CA ILE A 2 -20.19 14.44 -13.39
C ILE A 2 -20.02 12.93 -13.67
N PHE A 3 -20.50 12.46 -14.83
CA PHE A 3 -20.34 11.08 -15.32
C PHE A 3 -18.90 10.60 -15.61
N TYR A 4 -17.90 11.48 -15.67
CA TYR A 4 -16.50 11.08 -15.98
C TYR A 4 -15.69 10.70 -14.73
N ILE A 5 -16.16 11.05 -13.54
CA ILE A 5 -15.50 10.71 -12.26
C ILE A 5 -15.99 9.33 -11.77
N GLU A 6 -17.23 8.96 -12.06
CA GLU A 6 -17.82 7.67 -11.67
C GLU A 6 -17.14 6.48 -12.37
N THR A 7 -16.75 6.62 -13.63
CA THR A 7 -16.24 5.50 -14.45
C THR A 7 -14.88 4.97 -14.02
N LYS A 8 -14.03 5.75 -13.32
CA LYS A 8 -12.72 5.28 -12.84
C LYS A 8 -12.77 4.65 -11.44
N VAL A 9 -13.66 5.12 -10.56
CA VAL A 9 -13.93 4.48 -9.27
C VAL A 9 -14.49 3.06 -9.49
N PHE A 10 -15.29 2.87 -10.54
CA PHE A 10 -15.74 1.53 -10.96
C PHE A 10 -14.62 0.61 -11.46
N ALA A 11 -13.53 1.14 -12.03
CA ALA A 11 -12.40 0.33 -12.48
C ALA A 11 -11.59 -0.24 -11.30
N SER A 12 -11.34 0.58 -10.27
CA SER A 12 -10.76 0.12 -9.00
C SER A 12 -11.68 -0.90 -8.31
N LEU A 13 -12.99 -0.65 -8.29
CA LEU A 13 -13.99 -1.61 -7.79
C LEU A 13 -14.03 -2.93 -8.59
N GLN A 14 -13.86 -2.92 -9.91
CA GLN A 14 -13.81 -4.16 -10.71
C GLN A 14 -12.57 -5.01 -10.44
N ILE A 15 -11.43 -4.39 -10.13
CA ILE A 15 -10.21 -5.08 -9.68
C ILE A 15 -10.46 -5.70 -8.29
N ILE A 16 -11.05 -4.92 -7.36
CA ILE A 16 -11.47 -5.35 -6.02
C ILE A 16 -12.42 -6.55 -6.09
N TYR A 17 -13.42 -6.53 -6.98
CA TYR A 17 -14.37 -7.64 -7.16
C TYR A 17 -13.73 -8.89 -7.75
N LYS A 18 -12.74 -8.76 -8.65
CA LYS A 18 -12.08 -9.94 -9.26
C LYS A 18 -11.10 -10.62 -8.31
N GLN A 19 -10.43 -9.89 -7.43
CA GLN A 19 -9.47 -10.46 -6.47
C GLN A 19 -10.16 -11.02 -5.22
N ALA A 20 -11.14 -10.32 -4.66
CA ALA A 20 -11.81 -10.75 -3.43
C ALA A 20 -12.67 -12.03 -3.59
N PHE A 21 -13.17 -12.33 -4.79
CA PHE A 21 -14.07 -13.46 -5.04
C PHE A 21 -13.41 -14.74 -5.55
N ARG A 22 -12.08 -14.79 -5.69
CA ARG A 22 -11.41 -15.99 -6.23
C ARG A 22 -11.34 -17.18 -5.26
N SER A 23 -11.45 -16.97 -3.93
CA SER A 23 -11.17 -18.09 -3.00
C SER A 23 -11.97 -18.19 -1.68
N SER A 24 -12.79 -17.23 -1.23
CA SER A 24 -13.31 -17.31 0.16
C SER A 24 -14.82 -17.12 0.34
N ILE A 25 -15.34 -17.95 1.24
CA ILE A 25 -16.73 -18.15 1.67
C ILE A 25 -17.33 -16.85 2.25
N LEU A 26 -18.58 -16.60 1.86
CA LEU A 26 -19.53 -15.60 2.36
C LEU A 26 -19.18 -14.98 3.73
N VAL A 27 -18.53 -13.81 3.73
CA VAL A 27 -18.38 -12.96 4.92
C VAL A 27 -19.51 -11.93 4.92
N LEU A 28 -20.21 -11.83 6.05
CA LEU A 28 -21.32 -10.90 6.26
C LEU A 28 -20.84 -9.45 6.11
N PHE A 29 -21.24 -8.81 5.02
CA PHE A 29 -20.95 -7.41 4.72
C PHE A 29 -21.79 -6.48 5.60
N TYR A 30 -21.17 -5.82 6.58
CA TYR A 30 -21.73 -4.58 7.12
C TYR A 30 -21.20 -3.41 6.29
N ILE A 31 -21.75 -3.24 5.08
CA ILE A 31 -21.45 -2.08 4.24
C ILE A 31 -22.28 -0.91 4.79
N THR A 32 -21.69 -0.07 5.63
CA THR A 32 -22.21 1.29 5.83
C THR A 32 -21.77 2.13 4.64
N ALA A 33 -22.55 2.09 3.56
CA ALA A 33 -22.42 3.06 2.47
C ALA A 33 -22.94 4.41 2.97
N PHE A 34 -22.03 5.26 3.48
CA PHE A 34 -22.35 6.66 3.71
C PHE A 34 -22.37 7.37 2.35
N PHE A 35 -23.56 7.61 1.82
CA PHE A 35 -23.75 8.61 0.78
C PHE A 35 -23.69 9.98 1.44
N LEU A 36 -22.56 10.68 1.29
CA LEU A 36 -22.45 12.06 1.72
C LEU A 36 -22.77 12.99 0.55
N THR A 37 -23.78 13.82 0.78
CA THR A 37 -24.02 15.14 0.19
C THR A 37 -22.71 15.94 0.10
N PRO A 38 -22.62 17.05 -0.68
CA PRO A 38 -21.43 17.89 -0.73
C PRO A 38 -21.16 18.47 0.67
N ALA A 39 -20.44 17.71 1.48
CA ALA A 39 -20.18 17.97 2.88
C ALA A 39 -18.88 18.75 2.95
N ASN A 40 -18.94 19.90 3.62
CA ASN A 40 -17.76 20.57 4.14
C ASN A 40 -16.86 19.50 4.78
N ALA A 41 -15.60 19.47 4.36
CA ALA A 41 -14.62 18.46 4.76
C ALA A 41 -14.71 18.16 6.26
N GLN A 42 -15.18 16.97 6.60
CA GLN A 42 -15.11 16.48 7.97
C GLN A 42 -13.85 15.64 8.09
N ASP A 43 -13.03 15.98 9.07
CA ASP A 43 -11.89 15.17 9.49
C ASP A 43 -12.46 13.87 10.10
N ASN A 44 -12.44 12.76 9.36
CA ASN A 44 -12.88 11.47 9.88
C ASN A 44 -11.67 10.68 10.39
N SER A 45 -11.71 10.26 11.65
CA SER A 45 -10.71 9.36 12.22
C SER A 45 -11.30 7.97 12.41
N MET A 46 -10.60 6.96 11.92
CA MET A 46 -10.89 5.56 12.16
C MET A 46 -9.66 4.87 12.75
N THR A 47 -9.89 4.04 13.76
CA THR A 47 -8.87 3.23 14.41
C THR A 47 -9.28 1.76 14.41
N ILE A 48 -8.39 0.91 13.91
CA ILE A 48 -8.53 -0.55 13.91
C ILE A 48 -7.51 -1.11 14.88
N ASN A 49 -7.95 -1.89 15.87
CA ASN A 49 -7.04 -2.67 16.69
C ASN A 49 -7.60 -4.09 16.77
N GLN A 50 -6.91 -5.02 16.12
CA GLN A 50 -7.41 -6.38 15.96
C GLN A 50 -6.32 -7.40 16.25
N ILE A 51 -6.67 -8.37 17.09
CA ILE A 51 -5.88 -9.59 17.33
C ILE A 51 -6.79 -10.74 16.94
N GLY A 52 -6.34 -11.59 16.03
CA GLY A 52 -7.12 -12.75 15.63
C GLY A 52 -6.63 -13.39 14.35
N GLU A 53 -7.38 -14.37 13.89
CA GLU A 53 -6.92 -15.24 12.80
C GLU A 53 -7.24 -14.71 11.40
N LYS A 54 -8.32 -13.93 11.26
CA LYS A 54 -8.73 -13.36 9.97
C LYS A 54 -9.33 -11.98 10.17
N PHE A 55 -8.99 -11.06 9.27
CA PHE A 55 -9.56 -9.72 9.26
C PHE A 55 -9.68 -9.23 7.83
N THR A 56 -10.84 -8.69 7.51
CA THR A 56 -11.03 -7.92 6.28
C THR A 56 -11.61 -6.58 6.64
N PHE A 57 -10.91 -5.53 6.25
CA PHE A 57 -11.41 -4.16 6.32
C PHE A 57 -11.54 -3.56 4.93
N ILE A 58 -12.64 -2.83 4.74
CA ILE A 58 -12.90 -2.05 3.54
C ILE A 58 -13.42 -0.69 4.01
N GLY A 59 -12.67 0.37 3.76
CA GLY A 59 -13.02 1.72 4.20
C GLY A 59 -12.84 2.78 3.13
N PHE A 60 -13.80 3.69 3.04
CA PHE A 60 -13.79 4.82 2.11
C PHE A 60 -14.02 6.12 2.88
N GLN A 61 -13.12 7.09 2.74
CA GLN A 61 -13.25 8.41 3.37
C GLN A 61 -13.11 9.52 2.32
N ILE A 62 -13.98 10.53 2.37
CA ILE A 62 -13.95 11.69 1.49
C ILE A 62 -13.87 12.94 2.36
N GLY A 63 -12.94 13.83 2.06
CA GLY A 63 -12.69 15.05 2.83
C GLY A 63 -11.19 15.31 2.99
N SER A 64 -10.85 16.36 3.74
CA SER A 64 -9.47 16.63 4.15
C SER A 64 -9.17 16.01 5.50
N GLN A 65 -7.88 15.78 5.79
CA GLN A 65 -7.38 15.35 7.10
C GLN A 65 -8.07 14.09 7.67
N ASN A 66 -8.56 13.21 6.81
CA ASN A 66 -9.04 11.91 7.23
C ASN A 66 -7.86 11.07 7.72
N THR A 67 -8.07 10.32 8.78
CA THR A 67 -7.08 9.41 9.34
C THR A 67 -7.65 8.01 9.39
N LEU A 68 -6.92 7.04 8.83
CA LEU A 68 -7.10 5.63 9.10
C LEU A 68 -5.84 5.16 9.83
N THR A 69 -6.01 4.73 11.07
CA THR A 69 -4.95 4.12 11.88
C THR A 69 -5.30 2.66 12.13
N GLY A 70 -4.34 1.76 12.05
CA GLY A 70 -4.62 0.38 12.35
C GLY A 70 -3.43 -0.42 12.82
N GLN A 71 -3.69 -1.35 13.73
CA GLN A 71 -2.78 -2.41 14.11
C GLN A 71 -3.51 -3.75 14.00
N MET A 72 -2.86 -4.71 13.34
CA MET A 72 -3.30 -6.09 13.29
C MET A 72 -2.23 -7.02 13.83
N THR A 73 -2.63 -7.96 14.67
CA THR A 73 -1.80 -9.09 15.10
C THR A 73 -2.44 -10.39 14.63
N ASP A 74 -1.83 -11.04 13.64
CA ASP A 74 -2.20 -12.38 13.23
C ASP A 74 -1.69 -13.39 14.28
N SER A 75 -2.63 -14.12 14.89
CA SER A 75 -2.35 -15.12 15.93
C SER A 75 -2.49 -16.56 15.44
N ARG A 76 -2.59 -16.79 14.12
CA ARG A 76 -2.79 -18.14 13.57
C ARG A 76 -1.59 -19.03 13.83
N LEU A 77 -1.89 -20.29 14.15
CA LEU A 77 -0.91 -21.36 14.27
C LEU A 77 -0.97 -22.37 13.10
N ASN A 78 -1.97 -22.27 12.22
CA ASN A 78 -2.24 -23.26 11.16
C ASN A 78 -2.29 -22.64 9.75
N PRO A 79 -1.73 -23.33 8.73
CA PRO A 79 -1.67 -22.81 7.37
C PRO A 79 -2.92 -23.11 6.53
N GLY A 80 -3.36 -22.15 5.68
CA GLY A 80 -4.31 -22.46 4.61
C GLY A 80 -5.25 -21.38 4.06
N GLU A 81 -5.28 -20.15 4.60
CA GLU A 81 -6.14 -19.05 4.08
C GLU A 81 -5.46 -17.68 4.21
N SER A 82 -5.97 -16.65 3.53
CA SER A 82 -5.50 -15.26 3.70
C SER A 82 -5.80 -14.73 5.11
N GLY A 83 -4.83 -14.08 5.75
CA GLY A 83 -4.94 -13.61 7.13
C GLY A 83 -5.52 -12.20 7.25
N ALA A 84 -4.72 -11.23 6.83
CA ALA A 84 -5.02 -9.82 6.93
C ALA A 84 -5.35 -9.25 5.55
N VAL A 85 -6.50 -8.61 5.40
CA VAL A 85 -6.88 -7.95 4.15
C VAL A 85 -7.34 -6.53 4.47
N LEU A 86 -6.60 -5.53 4.01
CA LEU A 86 -6.91 -4.12 4.18
C LEU A 86 -7.13 -3.45 2.84
N TYR A 87 -8.37 -3.04 2.59
CA TYR A 87 -8.72 -2.13 1.50
C TYR A 87 -9.09 -0.76 2.07
N SER A 88 -8.42 0.29 1.61
CA SER A 88 -8.82 1.64 1.96
C SER A 88 -8.63 2.62 0.80
N ALA A 89 -9.60 3.52 0.62
CA ALA A 89 -9.47 4.63 -0.29
C ALA A 89 -9.83 5.95 0.41
N GLN A 90 -9.00 6.97 0.26
CA GLN A 90 -9.28 8.32 0.76
C GLN A 90 -9.18 9.35 -0.36
N ALA A 91 -10.15 10.26 -0.44
CA ALA A 91 -10.17 11.35 -1.41
C ALA A 91 -10.24 12.71 -0.72
N GLY A 92 -9.33 13.61 -1.08
CA GLY A 92 -9.12 14.95 -0.51
C GLY A 92 -7.69 15.15 -0.03
N SER A 93 -7.41 16.27 0.64
CA SER A 93 -6.04 16.68 0.96
C SER A 93 -5.69 16.49 2.44
N GLY A 94 -4.43 16.18 2.73
CA GLY A 94 -3.94 16.01 4.11
C GLY A 94 -4.37 14.70 4.77
N ASN A 95 -4.86 13.73 4.00
CA ASN A 95 -5.31 12.44 4.51
C ASN A 95 -4.12 11.55 4.88
N THR A 96 -4.30 10.72 5.91
CA THR A 96 -3.30 9.80 6.43
C THR A 96 -3.87 8.39 6.51
N ILE A 97 -3.10 7.41 6.03
CA ILE A 97 -3.28 5.99 6.34
C ILE A 97 -2.00 5.53 7.04
N ASN A 98 -2.13 5.06 8.28
CA ASN A 98 -1.04 4.44 9.02
C ASN A 98 -1.49 3.06 9.49
N PHE A 99 -0.90 2.00 8.95
CA PHE A 99 -1.31 0.65 9.28
C PHE A 99 -0.12 -0.24 9.56
N SER A 100 -0.20 -1.00 10.65
CA SER A 100 0.79 -2.00 11.05
C SER A 100 0.16 -3.39 11.10
N MET A 101 0.91 -4.39 10.66
CA MET A 101 0.55 -5.80 10.77
C MET A 101 1.73 -6.59 11.32
N SER A 102 1.46 -7.48 12.25
CA SER A 102 2.45 -8.37 12.84
C SER A 102 1.90 -9.78 12.95
N SER A 103 2.79 -10.79 12.93
CA SER A 103 2.44 -12.18 13.17
C SER A 103 3.08 -12.68 14.47
N THR A 104 2.31 -13.42 15.26
CA THR A 104 2.77 -14.05 16.52
C THR A 104 2.84 -15.58 16.44
N GLY A 105 2.44 -16.16 15.31
CA GLY A 105 2.41 -17.61 15.08
C GLY A 105 3.63 -18.18 14.36
N SER A 106 3.78 -19.50 14.33
CA SER A 106 4.86 -20.16 13.60
C SER A 106 4.61 -20.13 12.08
N ALA A 107 5.05 -19.04 11.45
CA ALA A 107 5.87 -18.97 10.24
C ALA A 107 5.53 -19.81 8.98
N LEU A 108 4.31 -20.31 8.76
CA LEU A 108 4.05 -21.14 7.56
C LEU A 108 2.81 -20.78 6.69
N SER A 109 2.11 -19.67 6.93
CA SER A 109 1.26 -19.04 5.89
C SER A 109 0.69 -17.66 6.27
N THR A 110 1.46 -16.75 6.88
CA THR A 110 0.91 -15.41 7.13
C THR A 110 0.83 -14.63 5.81
N GLU A 111 -0.36 -14.64 5.21
CA GLU A 111 -0.75 -13.83 4.05
C GLU A 111 -1.36 -12.49 4.49
N ALA A 112 -0.75 -11.39 4.09
CA ALA A 112 -1.29 -10.05 4.24
C ALA A 112 -1.48 -9.36 2.88
N LEU A 113 -2.63 -8.75 2.66
CA LEU A 113 -2.91 -7.94 1.48
C LEU A 113 -3.29 -6.52 1.89
N PHE A 114 -2.54 -5.55 1.37
CA PHE A 114 -2.81 -4.13 1.51
C PHE A 114 -3.12 -3.54 0.14
N ALA A 115 -4.28 -2.93 -0.02
CA ALA A 115 -4.68 -2.26 -1.24
C ALA A 115 -5.21 -0.86 -0.89
N LEU A 116 -4.33 0.14 -1.06
CA LEU A 116 -4.53 1.49 -0.52
C LEU A 116 -4.51 2.56 -1.61
N GLU A 117 -5.59 3.32 -1.72
CA GLU A 117 -5.73 4.43 -2.66
C GLU A 117 -5.81 5.77 -1.92
N GLN A 118 -5.07 6.77 -2.37
CA GLN A 118 -5.24 8.15 -1.91
C GLN A 118 -5.22 9.10 -3.09
N LYS A 119 -6.16 10.05 -3.10
CA LYS A 119 -6.25 11.08 -4.12
C LYS A 119 -6.40 12.45 -3.50
N GLY A 120 -5.55 13.39 -3.90
CA GLY A 120 -5.47 14.75 -3.36
C GLY A 120 -4.08 15.05 -2.81
N ASN A 121 -3.88 16.29 -2.38
CA ASN A 121 -2.54 16.80 -2.08
C ASN A 121 -2.17 16.52 -0.62
N ASN A 122 -0.88 16.47 -0.32
CA ASN A 122 -0.34 16.32 1.04
C ASN A 122 -0.84 15.05 1.76
N ASN A 123 -1.15 14.00 1.00
CA ASN A 123 -1.58 12.72 1.56
C ASN A 123 -0.37 11.86 1.93
N ILE A 124 -0.52 11.07 3.00
CA ILE A 124 0.53 10.24 3.59
C ILE A 124 0.02 8.80 3.73
N LYS A 125 0.85 7.83 3.35
CA LYS A 125 0.69 6.42 3.69
C LYS A 125 1.91 5.89 4.43
N THR A 126 1.65 5.14 5.48
CA THR A 126 2.65 4.37 6.22
C THR A 126 2.12 2.95 6.38
N ILE A 127 2.91 1.98 5.93
CA ILE A 127 2.62 0.56 6.05
C ILE A 127 3.78 -0.09 6.78
N GLU A 128 3.48 -0.72 7.90
CA GLU A 128 4.40 -1.56 8.64
C GLU A 128 3.92 -3.01 8.58
N PHE A 129 4.79 -3.96 8.28
CA PHE A 129 4.38 -5.36 8.19
C PHE A 129 5.43 -6.34 8.73
N SER A 130 4.94 -7.45 9.26
CA SER A 130 5.73 -8.63 9.56
C SER A 130 4.90 -9.86 9.23
N GLY A 131 5.34 -10.61 8.21
CA GLY A 131 4.61 -11.76 7.69
C GLY A 131 5.50 -12.69 6.88
N GLU A 132 4.90 -13.66 6.21
CA GLU A 132 5.62 -14.58 5.33
C GLU A 132 5.36 -14.23 3.87
N ASN A 133 4.09 -14.06 3.51
CA ASN A 133 3.66 -13.69 2.16
C ASN A 133 2.88 -12.38 2.25
N VAL A 134 3.46 -11.31 1.72
CA VAL A 134 2.85 -9.97 1.80
C VAL A 134 2.65 -9.43 0.39
N GLU A 135 1.42 -8.99 0.10
CA GLU A 135 1.08 -8.25 -1.11
C GLU A 135 0.69 -6.82 -0.72
N ILE A 136 1.39 -5.84 -1.30
CA ILE A 136 1.09 -4.43 -1.12
C ILE A 136 0.83 -3.82 -2.49
N SER A 137 -0.33 -3.21 -2.65
CA SER A 137 -0.73 -2.41 -3.80
C SER A 137 -1.11 -1.01 -3.33
N THR A 138 -0.38 0.00 -3.79
CA THR A 138 -0.66 1.39 -3.42
C THR A 138 -0.76 2.30 -4.64
N LEU A 139 -1.79 3.14 -4.63
CA LEU A 139 -1.99 4.17 -5.65
C LEU A 139 -2.17 5.53 -4.98
N GLN A 140 -1.31 6.49 -5.31
CA GLN A 140 -1.38 7.84 -4.77
C GLN A 140 -1.36 8.87 -5.90
N SER A 141 -2.29 9.81 -5.87
CA SER A 141 -2.34 10.90 -6.84
C SER A 141 -2.52 12.25 -6.15
N GLY A 142 -1.75 13.24 -6.57
CA GLY A 142 -1.72 14.60 -5.99
C GLY A 142 -0.34 15.01 -5.52
N ASP A 143 -0.18 16.31 -5.29
CA ASP A 143 1.13 16.93 -4.99
C ASP A 143 1.48 16.80 -3.51
N GLY A 144 2.78 16.76 -3.19
CA GLY A 144 3.28 16.71 -1.81
C GLY A 144 2.95 15.39 -1.11
N THR A 145 2.86 14.30 -1.86
CA THR A 145 2.41 13.01 -1.34
C THR A 145 3.58 12.12 -0.93
N SER A 146 3.40 11.33 0.13
CA SER A 146 4.41 10.38 0.61
C SER A 146 3.89 8.97 0.87
N ILE A 147 4.75 7.99 0.63
CA ILE A 147 4.55 6.57 0.94
C ILE A 147 5.77 6.08 1.74
N SER A 148 5.53 5.46 2.89
CA SER A 148 6.56 4.73 3.65
C SER A 148 6.13 3.28 3.84
N ILE A 149 7.00 2.35 3.48
CA ILE A 149 6.76 0.91 3.59
C ILE A 149 7.95 0.30 4.33
N THR A 150 7.68 -0.29 5.49
CA THR A 150 8.72 -0.90 6.33
C THR A 150 8.27 -2.27 6.79
N GLY A 151 9.14 -3.28 6.71
CA GLY A 151 8.78 -4.58 7.22
C GLY A 151 9.65 -5.74 6.77
N ASN A 152 9.28 -6.92 7.26
CA ASN A 152 9.92 -8.18 6.88
C ASN A 152 8.89 -9.17 6.32
N ALA A 153 9.26 -9.82 5.22
CA ALA A 153 8.48 -10.89 4.62
C ALA A 153 9.37 -11.89 3.86
N GLU A 154 9.11 -13.19 4.00
CA GLU A 154 9.80 -14.20 3.19
C GLU A 154 9.55 -14.00 1.69
N ASN A 155 8.35 -13.56 1.31
CA ASN A 155 7.94 -13.18 -0.04
C ASN A 155 7.15 -11.88 0.00
N LEU A 156 7.66 -10.83 -0.66
CA LEU A 156 6.94 -9.57 -0.87
C LEU A 156 6.64 -9.39 -2.36
N LEU A 157 5.37 -9.11 -2.66
CA LEU A 157 4.97 -8.47 -3.90
C LEU A 157 4.53 -7.04 -3.60
N LEU A 158 5.30 -6.06 -4.10
CA LEU A 158 4.99 -4.65 -3.93
C LEU A 158 4.72 -4.00 -5.28
N LYS A 159 3.54 -3.39 -5.41
CA LYS A 159 3.16 -2.53 -6.52
C LYS A 159 2.81 -1.17 -5.97
N SER A 160 3.56 -0.14 -6.34
CA SER A 160 3.30 1.20 -5.84
C SER A 160 3.45 2.25 -6.94
N SER A 161 2.45 3.13 -7.04
CA SER A 161 2.38 4.18 -8.05
C SER A 161 2.04 5.51 -7.40
N GLN A 162 2.86 6.53 -7.68
CA GLN A 162 2.62 7.92 -7.32
C GLN A 162 2.51 8.78 -8.58
N SER A 163 1.53 9.69 -8.62
CA SER A 163 1.32 10.62 -9.74
C SER A 163 1.02 12.05 -9.26
N GLY A 164 1.63 13.05 -9.90
CA GLY A 164 1.58 14.44 -9.44
C GLY A 164 2.92 15.15 -9.58
N SER A 165 3.10 16.23 -8.83
CA SER A 165 4.26 17.12 -9.03
C SER A 165 5.42 16.81 -8.09
N GLU A 166 5.13 16.54 -6.83
CA GLU A 166 6.15 16.29 -5.80
C GLU A 166 5.82 15.03 -5.03
N HIS A 167 6.76 14.09 -5.01
CA HIS A 167 6.60 12.79 -4.37
C HIS A 167 7.82 12.37 -3.57
N ALA A 168 7.57 11.72 -2.44
CA ALA A 168 8.57 10.99 -1.69
C ALA A 168 8.11 9.54 -1.46
N ALA A 169 9.03 8.60 -1.60
CA ALA A 169 8.84 7.23 -1.19
C ALA A 169 10.04 6.72 -0.42
N THR A 170 9.77 6.01 0.67
CA THR A 170 10.76 5.31 1.48
C THR A 170 10.34 3.86 1.62
N MET A 171 11.26 2.95 1.30
CA MET A 171 11.08 1.51 1.46
C MET A 171 12.25 0.98 2.27
N GLN A 172 11.96 0.32 3.39
CA GLN A 172 12.96 -0.36 4.21
C GLN A 172 12.51 -1.79 4.45
N LEU A 173 13.19 -2.75 3.82
CA LEU A 173 12.76 -4.14 3.82
C LEU A 173 13.86 -5.05 4.35
N ASP A 174 13.49 -5.84 5.36
CA ASP A 174 14.41 -6.73 6.07
C ASP A 174 14.07 -8.19 5.75
N THR A 175 15.03 -8.95 5.23
CA THR A 175 14.96 -10.42 4.96
C THR A 175 13.89 -10.91 3.99
N GLY A 176 14.27 -11.75 2.99
CA GLY A 176 13.30 -12.49 2.15
C GLY A 176 13.53 -12.35 0.65
N SER A 177 12.53 -12.74 -0.15
CA SER A 177 12.49 -12.57 -1.61
C SER A 177 11.53 -11.44 -1.96
N TYR A 178 11.95 -10.51 -2.81
CA TYR A 178 11.18 -9.30 -3.11
C TYR A 178 10.98 -9.12 -4.62
N ASP A 179 9.73 -8.90 -5.01
CA ASP A 179 9.33 -8.45 -6.34
C ASP A 179 8.65 -7.07 -6.19
N ILE A 180 9.37 -6.03 -6.59
CA ILE A 180 8.99 -4.63 -6.38
C ILE A 180 8.84 -3.94 -7.73
N ASP A 181 7.60 -3.53 -8.04
CA ASP A 181 7.25 -2.65 -9.16
C ASP A 181 6.88 -1.28 -8.60
N PHE A 182 7.70 -0.28 -8.90
CA PHE A 182 7.55 1.08 -8.38
C PHE A 182 7.53 2.13 -9.50
N GLU A 183 6.47 2.93 -9.55
CA GLU A 183 6.27 3.97 -10.55
C GLU A 183 6.08 5.35 -9.90
N GLN A 184 6.81 6.36 -10.40
CA GLN A 184 6.58 7.77 -10.06
C GLN A 184 6.43 8.64 -11.32
N SER A 185 5.24 9.22 -11.53
CA SER A 185 4.91 10.00 -12.73
C SER A 185 4.51 11.44 -12.42
N GLY A 186 4.73 12.35 -13.38
CA GLY A 186 4.28 13.74 -13.34
C GLY A 186 5.40 14.78 -13.33
N LEU A 187 5.09 16.04 -12.98
CA LEU A 187 5.93 17.22 -13.22
C LEU A 187 6.52 17.76 -11.92
N GLY A 188 7.81 17.55 -11.65
CA GLY A 188 8.48 18.06 -10.45
C GLY A 188 9.36 17.01 -9.76
N LYS A 189 9.78 17.33 -8.53
CA LYS A 189 10.78 16.56 -7.79
C LYS A 189 10.25 15.19 -7.33
N LYS A 190 11.01 14.15 -7.63
CA LYS A 190 10.71 12.76 -7.23
C LYS A 190 11.89 12.20 -6.46
N VAL A 191 11.62 11.71 -5.25
CA VAL A 191 12.61 11.03 -4.41
C VAL A 191 12.10 9.66 -4.05
N ALA A 192 12.94 8.65 -4.27
CA ALA A 192 12.75 7.29 -3.80
C ALA A 192 14.00 6.86 -3.03
N GLU A 193 13.81 6.35 -1.82
CA GLU A 193 14.84 5.70 -1.03
C GLU A 193 14.40 4.26 -0.78
N ILE A 194 15.24 3.31 -1.19
CA ILE A 194 14.99 1.88 -1.09
C ILE A 194 16.20 1.26 -0.41
N ASP A 195 16.02 0.81 0.82
CA ASP A 195 17.02 0.11 1.61
C ASP A 195 16.57 -1.34 1.84
N LEU A 196 17.36 -2.28 1.33
CA LEU A 196 17.04 -3.70 1.33
C LEU A 196 18.14 -4.45 2.08
N GLU A 197 17.84 -4.88 3.31
CA GLU A 197 18.74 -5.69 4.11
C GLU A 197 18.30 -7.17 4.05
N ASN A 198 18.76 -7.88 3.02
CA ASN A 198 18.39 -9.27 2.78
C ASN A 198 19.42 -10.26 3.37
N THR A 199 19.27 -10.54 4.67
CA THR A 199 20.10 -11.56 5.35
C THR A 199 19.62 -13.00 5.12
N GLY A 200 18.46 -13.20 4.47
CA GLY A 200 17.76 -14.50 4.34
C GLY A 200 18.03 -15.29 3.07
N GLY A 201 18.72 -14.73 2.07
CA GLY A 201 19.11 -15.44 0.85
C GLY A 201 17.97 -15.60 -0.18
N GLY A 202 17.19 -14.55 -0.42
CA GLY A 202 16.20 -14.48 -1.50
C GLY A 202 16.67 -13.63 -2.69
N THR A 203 15.99 -13.75 -3.83
CA THR A 203 16.20 -12.85 -4.97
C THR A 203 15.45 -11.54 -4.71
N VAL A 204 16.08 -10.43 -5.07
CA VAL A 204 15.51 -9.08 -4.98
C VAL A 204 15.46 -8.49 -6.37
N THR A 205 14.25 -8.27 -6.89
CA THR A 205 14.00 -7.57 -8.15
C THR A 205 13.31 -6.25 -7.86
N VAL A 206 13.90 -5.16 -8.33
CA VAL A 206 13.28 -3.82 -8.30
C VAL A 206 13.18 -3.32 -9.72
N ASP A 207 11.95 -3.21 -10.22
CA ASP A 207 11.60 -2.51 -11.45
C ASP A 207 11.13 -1.10 -11.07
N TRP A 208 11.96 -0.10 -11.39
CA TRP A 208 11.63 1.30 -11.14
C TRP A 208 11.42 2.04 -12.45
N SER A 209 10.25 2.68 -12.58
CA SER A 209 9.91 3.54 -13.70
C SER A 209 9.59 4.95 -13.26
N GLN A 210 10.11 5.92 -14.01
CA GLN A 210 9.75 7.32 -13.83
C GLN A 210 9.34 7.95 -15.15
N THR A 211 8.40 8.89 -15.10
CA THR A 211 8.01 9.66 -16.29
C THR A 211 7.77 11.11 -15.90
N GLY A 212 8.50 12.06 -16.50
CA GLY A 212 8.41 13.49 -16.17
C GLY A 212 9.06 14.45 -17.16
N ALA A 213 9.04 15.75 -16.85
CA ALA A 213 9.69 16.76 -17.67
C ALA A 213 11.21 16.81 -17.43
N VAL A 214 11.96 17.07 -18.50
CA VAL A 214 13.44 17.00 -18.64
C VAL A 214 14.23 17.88 -17.65
N ALA A 215 13.59 18.71 -16.83
CA ALA A 215 14.23 19.70 -15.96
C ALA A 215 14.25 19.34 -14.45
N ASP A 216 13.60 18.24 -14.05
CA ASP A 216 13.48 17.90 -12.63
C ASP A 216 14.59 16.96 -12.16
N THR A 217 15.16 17.25 -10.98
CA THR A 217 16.13 16.33 -10.34
C THR A 217 15.37 15.18 -9.71
N ASN A 218 15.41 14.02 -10.37
CA ASN A 218 14.95 12.76 -9.80
C ASN A 218 16.08 12.12 -8.98
N THR A 219 15.74 11.50 -7.85
CA THR A 219 16.73 10.85 -6.99
C THR A 219 16.24 9.48 -6.57
N LEU A 220 17.00 8.44 -6.92
CA LEU A 220 16.93 7.11 -6.31
C LEU A 220 18.16 6.91 -5.44
N ILE A 221 17.92 6.60 -4.16
CA ILE A 221 18.93 6.07 -3.25
C ILE A 221 18.60 4.58 -3.09
N PHE A 222 19.47 3.72 -3.57
CA PHE A 222 19.31 2.27 -3.48
C PHE A 222 20.46 1.67 -2.65
N SER A 223 20.11 0.98 -1.59
CA SER A 223 21.01 0.21 -0.74
C SER A 223 20.56 -1.25 -0.75
N CYS A 224 21.50 -2.16 -0.94
CA CYS A 224 21.25 -3.60 -0.89
C CYS A 224 22.36 -4.31 -0.13
N GLY A 225 21.97 -4.95 0.97
CA GLY A 225 22.77 -5.93 1.70
C GLY A 225 22.19 -7.33 1.53
N SER A 226 22.43 -7.97 0.37
CA SER A 226 21.98 -9.35 0.10
C SER A 226 23.15 -10.32 -0.05
N ALA A 227 23.06 -11.49 0.59
CA ALA A 227 24.05 -12.57 0.43
C ALA A 227 24.02 -13.21 -0.97
N LEU A 228 22.90 -13.09 -1.70
CA LEU A 228 22.71 -13.63 -3.05
C LEU A 228 22.73 -12.56 -4.17
N GLY A 229 22.92 -11.29 -3.80
CA GLY A 229 22.87 -10.15 -4.73
C GLY A 229 21.48 -9.52 -4.85
N CYS A 230 21.43 -8.37 -5.51
CA CYS A 230 20.19 -7.66 -5.86
C CYS A 230 20.25 -7.25 -7.33
N ASP A 231 19.12 -7.40 -8.02
CA ASP A 231 18.94 -6.94 -9.39
C ASP A 231 18.04 -5.68 -9.38
N LEU A 232 18.60 -4.57 -9.88
CA LEU A 232 17.89 -3.30 -10.06
C LEU A 232 17.76 -3.02 -11.56
N SER A 233 16.52 -2.86 -12.01
CA SER A 233 16.14 -2.47 -13.36
C SER A 233 15.51 -1.07 -13.30
N TYR A 234 16.06 -0.14 -14.08
CA TYR A 234 15.62 1.25 -14.11
C TYR A 234 15.25 1.67 -15.54
N GLN A 235 14.08 2.30 -15.68
CA GLN A 235 13.60 2.92 -16.91
C GLN A 235 13.17 4.37 -16.67
N ASP A 236 13.62 5.26 -17.55
CA ASP A 236 13.26 6.70 -17.63
C ASP A 236 12.53 6.97 -18.96
#